data_AF-A0A927S1B2-F1
#
_entry.id   AF-A0A927S1B2-F1
#
_cell.length_a   1.000
_cell.length_b   1.000
_cell.length_c   1.000
_cell.angle_alpha   90.00
_cell.angle_beta   90.00
_cell.angle_gamma   90.00
#
_symmetry.space_group_name_H-M   'P 1'
#
loop_
_entity.id
_entity.type
_entity.pdbx_description
1 polymer ?
#
loop_
_entity_poly.entity_id
_entity_poly.type
_entity_poly.pdbx_seq_one_letter_code
_entity_poly.pdbx_strand_id
1 'polypeptide(L)'
;MAPAASGISFAIILWLILGLISLCSFIYLFILLVKALRKYINSADARKEQHAIKKSLGETLREYRTERKMTQEFVAEHLGISRQAVSKWESGISEPSTSNLLALAKLFGVPAEELLANIH
;
A
#
# COMPACT_ATOMS: atom_id res chain seq x y z
N MET A 1 26.10 70.37 -11.42
CA MET A 1 26.67 69.17 -10.77
C MET A 1 25.52 68.22 -10.42
N ALA A 2 25.31 67.16 -11.21
CA ALA A 2 24.76 65.84 -10.86
C ALA A 2 24.04 65.18 -12.05
N PRO A 3 24.66 64.16 -12.67
CA PRO A 3 23.90 63.05 -13.23
C PRO A 3 24.47 61.71 -12.73
N ALA A 4 23.96 61.21 -11.61
CA ALA A 4 24.26 59.85 -11.11
C ALA A 4 22.99 59.03 -10.81
N ALA A 5 21.80 59.65 -10.91
CA ALA A 5 20.53 59.02 -10.51
C ALA A 5 19.97 58.04 -11.55
N SER A 6 20.31 58.17 -12.84
CA SER A 6 19.74 57.33 -13.91
C SER A 6 20.23 55.88 -13.88
N GLY A 7 21.49 55.64 -13.50
CA GLY A 7 22.05 54.29 -13.39
C GLY A 7 21.53 53.49 -12.20
N ILE A 8 21.27 54.18 -11.08
CA ILE A 8 20.78 53.57 -9.84
C ILE A 8 19.34 53.06 -10.04
N SER A 9 18.48 53.84 -10.70
CA SER A 9 17.09 53.44 -10.99
C SER A 9 17.00 52.20 -11.86
N PHE A 10 17.87 52.05 -12.87
CA PHE A 10 17.91 50.85 -13.71
C PHE A 10 18.35 49.60 -12.93
N ALA A 11 19.36 49.74 -12.07
CA ALA A 11 19.82 48.65 -11.22
C ALA A 11 18.73 48.20 -10.24
N ILE A 12 17.96 49.12 -9.65
CA ILE A 12 16.83 48.80 -8.77
C ILE A 12 15.77 48.01 -9.53
N ILE A 13 15.39 48.44 -10.73
CA ILE A 13 14.40 47.73 -11.56
C ILE A 13 14.87 46.30 -11.87
N LEU A 14 16.15 46.12 -12.20
CA LEU A 14 16.73 44.81 -12.45
C LEU A 14 16.68 43.90 -11.22
N TRP A 15 17.03 44.42 -10.04
CA TRP A 15 16.93 43.69 -8.77
C TRP A 15 15.49 43.32 -8.41
N LEU A 16 14.52 44.19 -8.72
CA LEU A 16 13.09 43.90 -8.50
C LEU A 16 12.60 42.77 -9.43
N ILE A 17 13.00 42.79 -10.69
CA ILE A 17 12.65 41.73 -11.65
C ILE A 17 13.29 40.40 -11.24
N LEU A 18 14.58 40.40 -10.90
CA LEU A 18 15.29 39.21 -10.41
C LEU A 18 14.67 38.68 -9.12
N GLY A 19 14.30 39.58 -8.20
CA GLY A 19 13.59 39.23 -6.97
C GLY A 19 12.24 38.58 -7.23
N LEU A 20 11.47 39.10 -8.19
CA LEU A 20 10.18 38.53 -8.57
C LEU A 20 10.32 37.14 -9.19
N ILE A 21 11.30 36.94 -10.08
CA ILE A 21 11.57 35.63 -10.70
C ILE A 21 12.00 34.62 -9.63
N SER A 22 12.91 35.02 -8.73
CA SER A 22 13.36 34.20 -7.61
C SER A 22 12.19 33.80 -6.71
N LEU A 23 11.30 34.75 -6.39
CA LEU A 23 10.10 34.52 -5.58
C LEU A 23 9.13 33.55 -6.27
N CYS A 24 8.85 33.75 -7.56
CA CYS A 24 8.00 32.84 -8.34
C CYS A 24 8.56 31.42 -8.39
N SER A 25 9.88 31.28 -8.61
CA SER A 25 10.57 29.99 -8.60
C SER A 25 10.46 29.32 -7.22
N PHE A 26 10.66 30.08 -6.14
CA PHE A 26 10.54 29.57 -4.78
C PHE A 26 9.12 29.10 -4.45
N ILE A 27 8.10 29.89 -4.82
CA ILE A 27 6.69 29.52 -4.65
C ILE A 27 6.37 28.24 -5.44
N TYR A 28 6.86 28.12 -6.68
CA TYR A 28 6.67 26.93 -7.49
C TYR A 28 7.29 25.68 -6.84
N LEU A 29 8.55 25.78 -6.37
CA LEU A 29 9.21 24.69 -5.66
C LEU A 29 8.47 24.30 -4.37
N PHE A 30 7.94 25.28 -3.64
CA PHE A 30 7.14 25.02 -2.44
C PHE A 30 5.85 24.26 -2.76
N ILE A 31 5.14 24.65 -3.84
CA ILE A 31 3.95 23.92 -4.31
C ILE A 31 4.30 22.48 -4.68
N LEU A 32 5.43 22.25 -5.38
CA LEU A 32 5.89 20.90 -5.72
C LEU A 32 6.19 20.07 -4.47
N LEU A 33 6.85 20.66 -3.47
CA LEU A 33 7.13 20.00 -2.21
C LEU A 33 5.83 19.57 -1.51
N VAL A 34 4.85 20.46 -1.40
CA VAL A 34 3.54 20.15 -0.79
C VAL A 34 2.81 19.06 -1.57
N LYS A 35 2.79 19.12 -2.90
CA LYS A 35 2.17 18.08 -3.74
C LYS A 35 2.87 16.73 -3.58
N ALA A 36 4.20 16.72 -3.49
CA ALA A 36 4.99 15.50 -3.28
C ALA A 36 4.70 14.88 -1.90
N LEU A 37 4.68 15.69 -0.84
CA LEU A 37 4.36 15.25 0.52
C LEU A 37 2.93 14.71 0.64
N ARG A 38 1.94 15.41 0.05
CA ARG A 38 0.55 14.94 0.00
C ARG A 38 0.44 13.60 -0.71
N LYS A 39 1.12 13.43 -1.85
CA LYS A 39 1.15 12.16 -2.57
C LYS A 39 1.80 11.07 -1.72
N TYR A 40 2.91 11.36 -1.04
CA TYR A 40 3.60 10.39 -0.19
C TYR A 40 2.69 9.89 0.94
N ILE A 41 2.11 10.80 1.73
CA ILE A 41 1.21 10.49 2.85
C ILE A 41 -0.01 9.69 2.35
N ASN A 42 -0.75 10.24 1.38
CA ASN A 42 -1.95 9.57 0.86
C ASN A 42 -1.62 8.23 0.19
N SER A 43 -0.45 8.08 -0.43
CA SER A 43 -0.05 6.80 -1.06
C SER A 43 0.37 5.75 -0.04
N ALA A 44 0.91 6.15 1.11
CA ALA A 44 1.33 5.23 2.16
C ALA A 44 0.11 4.64 2.87
N ASP A 45 -0.89 5.48 3.16
CA ASP A 45 -2.12 5.07 3.81
C ASP A 45 -3.01 4.26 2.85
N ALA A 46 -3.13 4.69 1.59
CA ALA A 46 -3.90 3.94 0.59
C ALA A 46 -3.37 2.52 0.34
N ARG A 47 -2.06 2.26 0.43
CA ARG A 47 -1.52 0.90 0.29
C ARG A 47 -1.90 0.01 1.48
N LYS A 48 -1.94 0.56 2.70
CA LYS A 48 -2.36 -0.17 3.90
C LYS A 48 -3.86 -0.43 3.91
N GLU A 49 -4.65 0.57 3.54
CA GLU A 49 -6.10 0.43 3.40
C GLU A 49 -6.47 -0.58 2.33
N GLN A 50 -5.86 -0.53 1.14
CA GLN A 50 -6.13 -1.53 0.09
C GLN A 50 -5.79 -2.96 0.53
N HIS A 51 -4.68 -3.14 1.26
CA HIS A 51 -4.28 -4.45 1.79
C HIS A 51 -5.22 -4.95 2.90
N ALA A 52 -5.79 -4.04 3.70
CA ALA A 52 -6.77 -4.36 4.74
C ALA A 52 -8.19 -4.56 4.18
N ILE A 53 -8.55 -3.82 3.12
CA ILE A 53 -9.88 -3.84 2.49
C ILE A 53 -10.06 -5.06 1.59
N LYS A 54 -8.98 -5.58 1.00
CA LYS A 54 -9.06 -6.74 0.09
C LYS A 54 -8.25 -7.92 0.60
N LYS A 55 -8.72 -8.52 1.70
CA LYS A 55 -8.15 -9.77 2.20
C LYS A 55 -8.69 -10.95 1.40
N SER A 56 -7.81 -11.64 0.69
CA SER A 56 -8.17 -12.83 -0.06
C SER A 56 -8.47 -14.03 0.85
N LEU A 57 -9.17 -15.04 0.32
CA LEU A 57 -9.32 -16.34 0.99
C LEU A 57 -7.95 -16.92 1.34
N GLY A 58 -6.98 -16.86 0.42
CA GLY A 58 -5.63 -17.38 0.64
C GLY A 58 -4.90 -16.76 1.82
N GLU A 59 -5.00 -15.44 1.96
CA GLU A 59 -4.44 -14.72 3.12
C GLU A 59 -5.14 -15.11 4.42
N THR A 60 -6.48 -15.24 4.39
CA THR A 60 -7.26 -15.72 5.54
C THR A 60 -6.82 -17.12 5.97
N LEU A 61 -6.69 -18.06 5.03
CA LEU A 61 -6.20 -19.42 5.33
C LEU A 61 -4.79 -19.41 5.93
N ARG A 62 -3.90 -18.58 5.38
CA ARG A 62 -2.53 -18.44 5.88
C ARG A 62 -2.52 -17.90 7.30
N GLU A 63 -3.34 -16.91 7.60
CA GLU A 63 -3.44 -16.34 8.94
C GLU A 63 -3.89 -17.37 9.97
N TYR A 64 -5.03 -18.03 9.75
CA TYR A 64 -5.52 -19.09 10.66
C TYR A 64 -4.47 -20.19 10.88
N ARG A 65 -3.76 -20.59 9.82
CA ARG A 65 -2.66 -21.56 9.90
C ARG A 65 -1.52 -21.04 10.79
N THR A 66 -1.07 -19.80 10.58
CA THR A 66 0.05 -19.22 11.34
C THR A 66 -0.29 -18.92 12.78
N GLU A 67 -1.50 -18.46 13.09
CA GLU A 67 -2.00 -18.27 14.46
C GLU A 67 -1.98 -19.58 15.24
N ARG A 68 -2.30 -20.69 14.57
CA ARG A 68 -2.24 -22.05 15.12
C ARG A 68 -0.86 -22.69 15.05
N LYS A 69 0.17 -21.95 14.61
CA LYS A 69 1.56 -22.41 14.51
C LYS A 69 1.74 -23.66 13.63
N MET A 70 0.88 -23.84 12.64
CA MET A 70 0.92 -24.98 11.71
C MET A 70 1.79 -24.66 10.48
N THR A 71 2.46 -25.66 9.91
CA THR A 71 3.16 -25.53 8.61
C THR A 71 2.23 -25.87 7.45
N GLN A 72 2.56 -25.46 6.23
CA GLN A 72 1.78 -25.88 5.04
C GLN A 72 1.83 -27.40 4.87
N GLU A 73 2.98 -28.02 5.16
CA GLU A 73 3.15 -29.48 5.23
C GLU A 73 2.17 -30.12 6.20
N PHE A 74 2.05 -29.60 7.43
CA PHE A 74 1.15 -30.15 8.44
C PHE A 74 -0.32 -30.10 7.99
N VAL A 75 -0.75 -28.97 7.43
CA VAL A 75 -2.11 -28.83 6.90
C VAL A 75 -2.34 -29.81 5.75
N ALA A 76 -1.37 -29.95 4.85
CA ALA A 76 -1.47 -30.85 3.71
C ALA A 76 -1.56 -32.32 4.14
N GLU A 77 -0.74 -32.73 5.12
CA GLU A 77 -0.76 -34.08 5.69
C GLU A 77 -2.11 -34.37 6.37
N HIS A 78 -2.63 -33.42 7.16
CA HIS A 78 -3.93 -33.58 7.82
C HIS A 78 -5.10 -33.72 6.84
N LEU A 79 -5.03 -33.03 5.70
CA LEU A 79 -6.05 -33.07 4.66
C LEU A 79 -5.83 -34.19 3.62
N GLY A 80 -4.71 -34.91 3.68
CA GLY A 80 -4.37 -35.95 2.69
C GLY A 80 -4.12 -35.40 1.29
N ILE A 81 -3.56 -34.20 1.17
CA ILE A 81 -3.30 -33.50 -0.10
C ILE A 81 -1.81 -33.13 -0.23
N SER A 82 -1.42 -32.57 -1.39
CA SER A 82 -0.07 -32.06 -1.57
C SER A 82 0.14 -30.71 -0.87
N ARG A 83 1.33 -30.49 -0.33
CA ARG A 83 1.75 -29.18 0.20
C ARG A 83 1.70 -28.07 -0.84
N GLN A 84 1.91 -28.41 -2.11
CA GLN A 84 1.75 -27.47 -3.22
C GLN A 84 0.31 -26.98 -3.36
N ALA A 85 -0.71 -27.81 -3.08
CA ALA A 85 -2.10 -27.38 -3.08
C ALA A 85 -2.35 -26.29 -2.03
N VAL A 86 -1.89 -26.52 -0.79
CA VAL A 86 -1.98 -25.52 0.30
C VAL A 86 -1.26 -24.23 -0.07
N SER A 87 -0.05 -24.32 -0.64
CA SER A 87 0.71 -23.16 -1.10
C SER A 87 -0.03 -22.37 -2.19
N LYS A 88 -0.64 -23.04 -3.16
CA LYS A 88 -1.44 -22.40 -4.21
C LYS A 88 -2.69 -21.73 -3.66
N TRP A 89 -3.34 -22.32 -2.66
CA TRP A 89 -4.47 -21.69 -1.97
C TRP A 89 -4.05 -20.41 -1.23
N GLU A 90 -2.99 -20.48 -0.43
CA GLU A 90 -2.50 -19.34 0.35
C GLU A 90 -1.93 -18.20 -0.50
N SER A 91 -1.53 -18.50 -1.74
CA SER A 91 -1.06 -17.49 -2.72
C SER A 91 -2.15 -17.01 -3.68
N GLY A 92 -3.38 -17.52 -3.56
CA GLY A 92 -4.49 -17.16 -4.45
C GLY A 92 -4.35 -17.68 -5.89
N ILE A 93 -3.44 -18.63 -6.14
CA ILE A 93 -3.24 -19.25 -7.47
C ILE A 93 -4.39 -20.20 -7.82
N SER A 94 -4.98 -20.84 -6.81
CA SER A 94 -6.14 -21.70 -6.96
C SER A 94 -6.99 -21.65 -5.71
N GLU A 95 -8.23 -22.13 -5.78
CA GLU A 95 -9.13 -22.20 -4.63
C GLU A 95 -9.26 -23.64 -4.10
N PRO A 96 -9.49 -23.82 -2.79
CA PRO A 96 -9.86 -25.11 -2.25
C PRO A 96 -11.27 -25.51 -2.72
N SER A 97 -11.51 -26.79 -2.96
CA SER A 97 -12.87 -27.30 -3.15
C SER A 97 -13.71 -27.07 -1.88
N THR A 98 -15.04 -27.10 -2.00
CA THR A 98 -15.95 -27.01 -0.84
C THR A 98 -15.62 -28.06 0.23
N SER A 99 -15.27 -29.28 -0.17
CA SER A 99 -14.86 -30.34 0.76
C SER A 99 -13.59 -29.97 1.54
N ASN A 100 -12.58 -29.42 0.85
CA ASN A 100 -11.32 -29.00 1.47
C ASN A 100 -11.52 -27.77 2.35
N LEU A 101 -12.39 -26.84 1.94
CA LEU A 101 -12.74 -25.68 2.76
C LEU A 101 -13.40 -26.10 4.08
N LEU A 102 -14.34 -27.05 4.04
CA LEU A 102 -14.95 -27.61 5.25
C LEU A 102 -13.92 -28.37 6.13
N ALA A 103 -12.96 -29.05 5.51
CA ALA A 103 -11.88 -29.70 6.24
C ALA A 103 -10.94 -28.68 6.91
N LEU A 104 -10.61 -27.58 6.23
CA LEU A 104 -9.84 -26.46 6.78
C LEU A 104 -10.57 -25.80 7.94
N ALA A 105 -11.87 -25.54 7.79
CA ALA A 105 -12.72 -24.99 8.85
C ALA A 105 -12.68 -25.86 10.12
N LYS A 106 -12.80 -27.19 9.96
CA LYS A 106 -12.67 -28.14 11.06
C LYS A 106 -11.27 -28.15 11.68
N LEU A 107 -10.21 -28.16 10.86
CA LEU A 107 -8.82 -28.16 11.32
C LEU A 107 -8.49 -26.87 12.10
N PHE A 108 -9.01 -25.74 11.64
CA PHE A 108 -8.85 -24.46 12.32
C PHE A 108 -9.85 -24.27 13.47
N GLY A 109 -10.90 -25.09 13.59
CA GLY A 109 -11.89 -24.96 14.66
C GLY A 109 -12.74 -23.69 14.54
N VAL A 110 -13.02 -23.25 13.31
CA VAL A 110 -13.89 -22.11 13.00
C VAL A 110 -14.97 -22.52 11.99
N PRO A 111 -16.15 -21.87 11.97
CA PRO A 111 -17.13 -22.08 10.92
C PRO A 111 -16.57 -21.70 9.54
N ALA A 112 -17.02 -22.40 8.49
CA ALA A 112 -16.51 -22.18 7.13
C ALA A 112 -16.86 -20.78 6.60
N GLU A 113 -17.97 -20.22 7.09
CA GLU A 113 -18.40 -18.85 6.83
C GLU A 113 -17.35 -17.83 7.29
N GLU A 114 -16.62 -18.10 8.39
CA GLU A 114 -15.58 -17.22 8.91
C GLU A 114 -14.35 -17.18 7.98
N LEU A 115 -14.04 -18.31 7.33
CA LEU A 115 -12.99 -18.36 6.31
C LEU A 115 -13.36 -17.58 5.04
N LEU A 116 -14.66 -17.46 4.77
CA LEU A 116 -15.19 -16.76 3.59
C LEU A 116 -15.58 -15.29 3.88
N ALA A 117 -15.73 -14.91 5.15
CA ALA A 117 -16.32 -13.64 5.56
C ALA A 117 -15.59 -12.39 5.03
N ASN A 118 -14.29 -12.52 4.73
CA ASN A 118 -13.47 -11.40 4.30
C ASN A 118 -13.24 -11.34 2.78
N ILE A 119 -13.80 -12.26 2.00
CA ILE A 119 -13.62 -12.30 0.55
C ILE A 119 -14.41 -11.16 -0.10
N HIS A 120 -13.72 -10.16 -0.65
CA HIS A 120 -14.28 -9.01 -1.39
C HIS A 120 -13.72 -8.91 -2.82
#